data_AF-A0AAW7S141-F1
#
_entry.id   AF-A0AAW7S141-F1
#
_cell.length_a   1.000
_cell.length_b   1.000
_cell.length_c   1.000
_cell.angle_alpha   90.00
_cell.angle_beta   90.00
_cell.angle_gamma   90.00
#
_symmetry.space_group_name_H-M   'P 1'
#
loop_
_entity.id
_entity.type
_entity.pdbx_description
1 polymer ?
#
loop_
_entity_poly.entity_id
_entity_poly.type
_entity_poly.pdbx_seq_one_letter_code
_entity_poly.pdbx_strand_id
1 'polypeptide(L)' 'MKRLFSESLGIEHIASDADFFVLGGGSLAAAVLVTKVEQACGIEVSLLDFMNHSTIDGFAGIVEQRLSSVA' A
#
# COMPACT_ATOMS: atom_id res chain seq x y z
N MET A 1 -3.40 -6.29 -2.93
CA MET A 1 -3.48 -4.96 -2.31
C MET A 1 -4.60 -4.83 -1.27
N LYS A 2 -5.89 -4.95 -1.65
CA LYS A 2 -7.04 -4.77 -0.72
C LYS A 2 -6.91 -5.49 0.63
N ARG A 3 -6.55 -6.78 0.60
CA ARG A 3 -6.36 -7.58 1.81
C ARG A 3 -5.30 -7.00 2.76
N LEU A 4 -4.18 -6.50 2.23
CA LEU A 4 -3.10 -5.92 3.05
C LEU A 4 -3.56 -4.64 3.75
N PHE A 5 -4.37 -3.82 3.08
CA PHE A 5 -4.98 -2.62 3.69
C PHE A 5 -5.98 -3.01 4.78
N SER A 6 -6.86 -3.96 4.48
CA SER A 6 -7.85 -4.47 5.44
C SER A 6 -7.22 -5.06 6.69
N GLU A 7 -6.17 -5.88 6.53
CA GLU A 7 -5.43 -6.46 7.66
C GLU A 7 -4.65 -5.41 8.46
N SER A 8 -4.12 -4.37 7.81
CA SER A 8 -3.39 -3.28 8.49
C SER A 8 -4.30 -2.31 9.23
N LEU A 9 -5.54 -2.10 8.77
CA LEU A 9 -6.51 -1.17 9.36
C LEU A 9 -7.56 -1.87 10.24
N GLY A 10 -7.68 -3.19 10.17
CA GLY A 10 -8.75 -3.93 10.83
C GLY A 10 -10.14 -3.66 10.25
N ILE A 11 -10.22 -3.25 8.97
CA ILE A 11 -11.46 -2.90 8.28
C ILE A 11 -11.76 -3.95 7.21
N GLU A 12 -12.92 -4.59 7.32
CA GLU A 12 -13.30 -5.71 6.45
C GLU A 12 -13.50 -5.29 4.98
N HIS A 13 -14.11 -4.13 4.75
CA HIS A 13 -14.37 -3.58 3.42
C HIS A 13 -13.82 -2.17 3.28
N ILE A 14 -12.82 -2.01 2.40
CA ILE A 14 -12.20 -0.72 2.07
C ILE A 14 -12.42 -0.43 0.59
N ALA A 15 -12.93 0.76 0.27
CA ALA A 15 -13.04 1.23 -1.11
C ALA A 15 -11.65 1.44 -1.72
N SER A 16 -11.48 1.19 -3.02
CA SER A 16 -10.16 1.26 -3.65
C SER A 16 -9.55 2.67 -3.63
N ASP A 17 -10.40 3.69 -3.63
CA ASP A 17 -10.05 5.11 -3.60
C ASP A 17 -9.99 5.70 -2.19
N ALA A 18 -10.31 4.91 -1.15
CA ALA A 18 -10.27 5.40 0.22
C ALA A 18 -8.82 5.58 0.69
N ASP A 19 -8.58 6.73 1.32
CA ASP A 19 -7.27 7.10 1.83
C ASP A 19 -6.94 6.37 3.14
N PHE A 20 -5.78 5.72 3.19
CA PHE A 20 -5.31 4.94 4.34
C PHE A 20 -5.24 5.74 5.63
N PHE A 21 -4.79 7.00 5.59
CA PHE A 21 -4.63 7.85 6.77
C PHE A 21 -5.98 8.40 7.24
N VAL A 22 -6.89 8.73 6.32
CA VAL A 22 -8.27 9.11 6.65
C VAL A 22 -9.03 7.96 7.33
N LEU A 23 -8.75 6.71 6.95
CA LEU A 23 -9.31 5.52 7.57
C LEU A 23 -8.70 5.18 8.95
N GLY A 24 -7.77 6.01 9.46
CA GLY A 24 -7.14 5.83 10.77
C GLY A 24 -5.81 5.08 10.73
N GLY A 25 -5.24 4.86 9.54
CA GLY A 25 -3.91 4.29 9.38
C GLY A 25 -2.80 5.20 9.88
N GLY A 26 -1.83 4.63 10.59
CA GLY A 26 -0.65 5.34 11.09
C GLY A 26 0.63 4.97 10.33
N SER A 27 1.69 5.76 10.53
CA SER A 27 3.00 5.56 9.87
C SER A 27 3.60 4.18 10.13
N LEU A 28 3.38 3.60 11.32
CA LEU A 28 3.85 2.24 11.62
C LEU A 28 3.12 1.18 10.79
N ALA A 29 1.79 1.29 10.68
CA ALA A 29 1.00 0.37 9.87
C ALA A 29 1.31 0.52 8.38
N ALA A 30 1.54 1.76 7.92
CA ALA A 30 2.00 2.05 6.57
C ALA A 30 3.37 1.42 6.29
N ALA A 31 4.35 1.60 7.19
CA ALA A 31 5.68 1.01 7.05
C ALA A 31 5.62 -0.53 6.99
N VAL A 32 4.82 -1.16 7.86
CA VAL A 32 4.62 -2.62 7.84
C VAL A 32 3.96 -3.07 6.54
N LEU A 33 2.99 -2.31 6.02
CA LEU A 33 2.32 -2.62 4.75
C LEU A 33 3.30 -2.54 3.58
N VAL A 34 4.12 -1.49 3.53
CA VAL A 34 5.17 -1.30 2.52
C VAL A 34 6.12 -2.50 2.53
N THR A 35 6.70 -2.86 3.68
CA THR A 35 7.60 -4.02 3.79
C THR A 35 6.94 -5.33 3.36
N LYS A 36 5.67 -5.55 3.68
CA LYS A 36 4.93 -6.74 3.22
C LYS A 36 4.78 -6.78 1.70
N VAL A 37 4.55 -5.63 1.07
CA VAL A 37 4.47 -5.53 -0.39
C VAL A 37 5.83 -5.80 -1.04
N GLU A 38 6.90 -5.22 -0.49
CA GLU A 38 8.26 -5.47 -0.98
C GLU A 38 8.61 -6.97 -0.93
N GLN A 39 8.31 -7.64 0.19
CA GLN A 39 8.54 -9.07 0.34
C GLN A 39 7.67 -9.93 -0.59
N ALA A 40 6.42 -9.55 -0.84
CA ALA A 40 5.50 -10.30 -1.68
C ALA A 40 5.79 -10.13 -3.19
N CYS A 41 6.25 -8.95 -3.60
CA CYS A 41 6.44 -8.60 -5.00
C CYS A 41 7.91 -8.61 -5.43
N GLY A 42 8.87 -8.66 -4.51
CA GLY A 42 10.30 -8.63 -4.82
C GLY A 42 10.77 -7.29 -5.39
N ILE A 43 10.10 -6.20 -5.05
CA ILE A 43 10.43 -4.83 -5.49
C ILE A 43 10.68 -3.95 -4.28
N GLU A 44 11.48 -2.90 -4.44
CA GLU A 44 11.60 -1.84 -3.43
C GLU A 44 10.58 -0.73 -3.69
N VAL A 45 9.84 -0.35 -2.65
CA VAL A 45 8.88 0.76 -2.66
C VAL A 45 9.03 1.57 -1.39
N SER A 46 9.13 2.90 -1.51
CA SER A 46 9.39 3.72 -0.33
C SER A 46 8.12 4.05 0.45
N LEU A 47 8.26 4.29 1.76
CA LEU A 47 7.16 4.82 2.57
C LEU A 47 6.67 6.18 2.04
N LEU A 48 7.55 6.98 1.45
CA LEU A 48 7.18 8.26 0.85
C LEU A 48 6.30 8.07 -0.39
N ASP A 49 6.60 7.08 -1.24
CA ASP A 49 5.74 6.70 -2.37
C ASP A 49 4.35 6.30 -1.89
N PHE A 50 4.27 5.50 -0.82
CA PHE A 50 3.00 5.12 -0.19
C PHE A 50 2.25 6.35 0.35
N MET A 51 2.93 7.28 1.03
CA MET A 51 2.30 8.48 1.58
C MET A 51 1.73 9.41 0.50
N ASN A 52 2.37 9.49 -0.67
CA ASN A 52 1.86 10.26 -1.81
C ASN A 52 0.72 9.55 -2.56
N HIS A 53 0.60 8.22 -2.38
CA HIS A 53 -0.37 7.37 -3.06
C HIS A 53 -1.11 6.49 -2.06
N SER A 54 -1.64 7.08 -1.00
CA SER A 54 -2.20 6.42 0.19
C SER A 54 -3.53 5.70 -0.02
N THR A 55 -3.98 5.56 -1.26
CA THR A 55 -5.16 4.76 -1.63
C THR A 55 -4.73 3.39 -2.16
N ILE A 56 -5.64 2.43 -2.18
CA ILE A 56 -5.36 1.09 -2.72
C ILE A 56 -5.03 1.19 -4.21
N ASP A 57 -5.79 2.00 -4.96
CA ASP A 57 -5.60 2.20 -6.39
C ASP A 57 -4.28 2.91 -6.70
N GLY A 58 -4.00 4.00 -5.97
CA GLY A 58 -2.76 4.76 -6.13
C GLY A 58 -1.52 3.91 -5.83
N PHE A 59 -1.50 3.20 -4.70
CA PHE A 59 -0.35 2.39 -4.33
C PHE A 59 -0.19 1.17 -5.23
N ALA A 60 -1.28 0.53 -5.66
CA ALA A 60 -1.22 -0.56 -6.63
C ALA A 60 -0.59 -0.10 -7.94
N GLY A 61 -0.97 1.07 -8.45
CA GLY A 61 -0.38 1.63 -9.68
C GLY A 61 1.14 1.84 -9.56
N ILE A 62 1.63 2.32 -8.41
CA ILE A 62 3.08 2.45 -8.16
C ILE A 62 3.77 1.08 -8.18
N VAL A 63 3.17 0.09 -7.53
CA VAL A 63 3.71 -1.29 -7.49
C VAL A 63 3.76 -1.91 -8.88
N GLU A 64 2.71 -1.74 -9.68
CA GLU A 64 2.65 -2.23 -11.07
C GLU A 64 3.69 -1.54 -11.97
N GLN A 65 3.87 -0.23 -11.79
CA GLN A 65 4.91 0.52 -12.49
C GLN A 65 6.32 0.02 -12.14
N ARG A 66 6.58 -0.28 -10.87
CA ARG A 66 7.87 -0.84 -10.41
C ARG A 66 8.10 -2.24 -10.96
N LEU A 67 7.10 -3.12 -10.90
CA LEU A 67 7.17 -4.47 -11.46
C LEU A 67 7.48 -4.45 -12.97
N SER A 68 6.85 -3.53 -13.71
CA SER A 68 7.09 -3.38 -15.16
C SER A 68 8.47 -2.84 -15.50
N SER A 69 9.16 -2.16 -14.56
CA SER A 69 10.51 -1.62 -14.75
C SER A 69 11.61 -2.63 -14.42
N VAL A 70 11.28 -3.76 -13.77
CA VAL A 70 12.24 -4.81 -13.36
C VAL A 70 12.26 -5.97 -14.36
N ALA A 71 11.26 -6.08 -15.25
CA ALA A 71 11.18 -7.05 -16.33
C ALA A 71 11.97 -6.61 -17.57
#